data_AF-A0A2S7D671-F1
#
_entry.id   AF-A0A2S7D671-F1
#
_cell.length_a   1.000
_cell.length_b   1.000
_cell.length_c   1.000
_cell.angle_alpha   90.00
_cell.angle_beta   90.00
_cell.angle_gamma   90.00
#
_symmetry.space_group_name_H-M   'P 1'
#
loop_
_entity.id
_entity.type
_entity.pdbx_description
1 polymer ?
#
loop_
_entity_poly.entity_id
_entity_poly.type
_entity_poly.pdbx_seq_one_letter_code
_entity_poly.pdbx_strand_id
1 'polypeptide(L)'
;KWESVKLLVERGADVNAKSQGVPILFNYAARGGFEQAYWLLEHGADPGEGSPPPLPKNLSIVESIFWHPGNPNDPTWQRKCQQWLLQRGYQRPPLPENFRSMRKSFGFPSEEKDIPLL
;
A
#
# COMPACT_ATOMS: atom_id res chain seq x y z
N LYS A 1 6.39 -15.85 5.48
CA LYS A 1 6.90 -16.20 4.14
C LYS A 1 5.76 -16.01 3.14
N TRP A 2 6.01 -15.41 1.97
CA TRP A 2 4.96 -15.09 0.99
C TRP A 2 4.17 -16.33 0.53
N GLU A 3 4.86 -17.42 0.18
CA GLU A 3 4.20 -18.67 -0.26
C GLU A 3 3.19 -19.22 0.75
N SER A 4 3.47 -19.09 2.05
CA SER A 4 2.54 -19.52 3.10
C SER A 4 1.29 -18.66 3.15
N VAL A 5 1.42 -17.34 2.93
CA VAL A 5 0.29 -16.41 2.86
C VAL A 5 -0.61 -16.76 1.68
N LYS A 6 0.01 -16.92 0.51
CA LYS A 6 -0.68 -17.28 -0.74
C LYS A 6 -1.50 -18.57 -0.57
N LEU A 7 -0.85 -19.62 -0.06
CA LEU A 7 -1.49 -20.91 0.18
C LEU A 7 -2.66 -20.82 1.16
N LEU A 8 -2.53 -20.04 2.24
CA LEU A 8 -3.61 -19.90 3.23
C LEU A 8 -4.83 -19.20 2.62
N VAL A 9 -4.65 -18.11 1.88
CA VAL A 9 -5.74 -17.38 1.22
C VAL A 9 -6.40 -18.26 0.15
N GLU A 10 -5.61 -19.00 -0.65
CA GLU A 10 -6.14 -19.98 -1.62
C GLU A 10 -6.93 -21.12 -0.95
N ARG A 11 -6.72 -21.37 0.34
CA ARG A 11 -7.46 -22.36 1.16
C ARG A 11 -8.62 -21.74 1.94
N GLY A 12 -8.97 -20.49 1.66
CA GLY A 12 -10.12 -19.80 2.26
C GLY A 12 -9.81 -19.10 3.57
N ALA A 13 -8.53 -18.85 3.90
CA ALA A 13 -8.22 -17.93 4.99
C ALA A 13 -8.73 -16.53 4.65
N ASP A 14 -9.25 -15.84 5.66
CA ASP A 14 -9.70 -14.45 5.51
C ASP A 14 -8.52 -13.54 5.18
N VAL A 15 -8.55 -12.96 3.98
CA VAL A 15 -7.51 -12.05 3.46
C VAL A 15 -7.45 -10.73 4.23
N ASN A 16 -8.55 -10.35 4.90
CA ASN A 16 -8.66 -9.14 5.72
C ASN A 16 -8.41 -9.42 7.20
N ALA A 17 -8.02 -10.65 7.56
CA ALA A 17 -7.68 -11.01 8.93
C ALA A 17 -6.59 -10.09 9.48
N LYS A 18 -6.80 -9.65 10.72
CA LYS A 18 -5.96 -8.67 11.40
C LYS A 18 -4.98 -9.36 12.34
N SER A 19 -3.70 -9.02 12.22
CA SER A 19 -2.67 -9.38 13.20
C SER A 19 -2.25 -8.13 13.97
N GLN A 20 -2.36 -8.16 15.30
CA GLN A 20 -2.19 -6.97 16.14
C GLN A 20 -3.05 -5.78 15.67
N GLY A 21 -4.25 -6.10 15.15
CA GLY A 21 -5.19 -5.12 14.61
C GLY A 21 -4.94 -4.71 13.15
N VAL A 22 -3.83 -5.09 12.53
CA VAL A 22 -3.46 -4.60 11.20
C VAL A 22 -3.73 -5.67 10.13
N PRO A 23 -4.40 -5.34 9.00
CA PRO A 23 -4.57 -6.28 7.91
C PRO A 23 -3.23 -6.55 7.20
N ILE A 24 -3.07 -7.74 6.63
CA ILE A 24 -1.80 -8.12 5.98
C ILE A 24 -1.44 -7.21 4.80
N LEU A 25 -2.44 -6.66 4.09
CA LEU A 25 -2.26 -5.70 3.00
C LEU A 25 -1.47 -4.46 3.44
N PHE A 26 -1.75 -3.92 4.63
CA PHE A 26 -1.01 -2.77 5.16
C PHE A 26 0.48 -3.07 5.30
N ASN A 27 0.83 -4.25 5.80
CA ASN A 27 2.24 -4.61 6.03
C ASN A 27 3.05 -4.65 4.73
N TYR A 28 2.44 -5.06 3.62
CA TYR A 28 3.06 -5.08 2.31
C TYR A 28 3.11 -3.68 1.69
N ALA A 29 1.99 -2.95 1.67
CA ALA A 29 1.92 -1.60 1.10
C ALA A 29 2.88 -0.62 1.78
N ALA A 30 2.92 -0.61 3.12
CA ALA A 30 3.78 0.29 3.90
C ALA A 30 5.28 0.02 3.75
N ARG A 31 5.67 -1.15 3.24
CA ARG A 31 7.06 -1.57 3.01
C ARG A 31 7.44 -1.60 1.53
N GLY A 32 6.55 -1.14 0.64
CA GLY A 32 6.78 -1.18 -0.81
C GLY A 32 6.68 -2.56 -1.45
N GLY A 33 6.12 -3.57 -0.76
CA GLY A 33 5.87 -4.92 -1.27
C GLY A 33 4.67 -4.96 -2.22
N PHE A 34 4.75 -4.21 -3.33
CA PHE A 34 3.59 -3.95 -4.19
C PHE A 34 3.13 -5.17 -5.00
N GLU A 35 4.01 -6.12 -5.30
CA GLU A 35 3.62 -7.37 -5.95
C GLU A 35 2.65 -8.16 -5.07
N GLN A 36 3.01 -8.30 -3.79
CA GLN A 36 2.18 -8.99 -2.81
C GLN A 36 0.91 -8.19 -2.50
N ALA A 37 1.02 -6.86 -2.40
CA ALA A 37 -0.14 -6.00 -2.21
C ALA A 37 -1.13 -6.12 -3.36
N TYR A 38 -0.65 -6.12 -4.61
CA TYR A 38 -1.50 -6.28 -5.79
C TYR A 38 -2.20 -7.64 -5.78
N TRP A 39 -1.47 -8.72 -5.48
CA TRP A 39 -2.07 -10.04 -5.37
C TRP A 39 -3.16 -10.10 -4.30
N LEU A 40 -2.93 -9.49 -3.13
CA LEU A 40 -3.93 -9.41 -2.06
C LEU A 40 -5.17 -8.62 -2.48
N LEU A 41 -4.99 -7.48 -3.17
CA LEU A 41 -6.10 -6.70 -3.72
C LEU A 41 -6.96 -7.52 -4.69
N GLU A 42 -6.32 -8.29 -5.58
CA GLU A 42 -7.01 -9.20 -6.51
C GLU A 42 -7.78 -10.32 -5.79
N HIS A 43 -7.41 -10.65 -4.55
CA HIS A 43 -8.06 -11.67 -3.73
C HIS A 43 -9.01 -11.10 -2.66
N GLY A 44 -9.43 -9.83 -2.82
CA GLY A 44 -10.48 -9.22 -1.98
C GLY A 44 -9.97 -8.55 -0.71
N ALA A 45 -8.66 -8.27 -0.62
CA ALA A 45 -8.15 -7.42 0.44
C ALA A 45 -8.72 -6.00 0.30
N ASP A 46 -9.26 -5.45 1.39
CA ASP A 46 -9.84 -4.12 1.41
C ASP A 46 -8.77 -3.06 1.73
N PRO A 47 -8.45 -2.14 0.80
CA PRO A 47 -7.50 -1.05 1.06
C PRO A 47 -8.09 0.07 1.92
N GLY A 48 -9.40 0.07 2.18
CA GLY A 48 -10.09 0.99 3.10
C GLY A 48 -10.01 0.58 4.57
N GLU A 49 -9.63 -0.67 4.87
CA GLU A 49 -9.45 -1.17 6.24
C GLU A 49 -8.27 -0.46 6.91
N GLY A 50 -8.59 0.57 7.69
CA GLY A 50 -7.63 1.40 8.40
C GLY A 50 -6.93 0.66 9.55
N SER A 51 -5.74 1.14 9.89
CA SER A 51 -5.02 0.72 11.09
C SER A 51 -5.83 1.04 12.35
N PRO A 52 -6.09 0.10 13.27
CA PRO A 52 -6.61 0.44 14.58
C PRO A 52 -5.53 1.15 15.41
N PRO A 53 -5.92 1.98 16.39
CA PRO A 53 -4.97 2.58 17.33
C PRO A 53 -4.15 1.49 18.03
N PRO A 54 -2.83 1.67 18.30
CA PRO A 54 -2.13 2.94 18.54
C PRO A 54 -1.20 3.41 17.41
N LEU A 55 -1.36 2.89 16.18
CA LEU A 55 -0.58 3.38 15.04
C LEU A 55 -0.88 4.86 14.79
N PRO A 56 0.12 5.67 14.35
CA PRO A 56 -0.10 7.09 14.07
C PRO A 56 -1.25 7.21 13.06
N LYS A 57 -2.21 8.09 13.36
CA LYS A 57 -3.49 8.32 12.66
C LYS A 57 -3.41 8.57 11.14
N ASN A 58 -2.22 8.52 10.52
CA ASN A 58 -1.91 9.11 9.21
C ASN A 58 -1.18 8.13 8.24
N LEU A 59 -1.30 6.82 8.44
CA LEU A 59 -0.79 5.84 7.47
C LEU A 59 -1.94 4.94 7.01
N SER A 60 -2.56 5.32 5.89
CA SER A 60 -3.52 4.45 5.19
C SER A 60 -2.80 3.56 4.17
N ILE A 61 -3.45 2.43 3.85
CA ILE A 61 -3.01 1.54 2.76
C ILE A 61 -3.02 2.32 1.43
N VAL A 62 -4.05 3.12 1.21
CA VAL A 62 -4.22 3.95 0.02
C VAL A 62 -3.07 4.94 -0.12
N GLU A 63 -2.76 5.74 0.92
CA GLU A 63 -1.60 6.65 0.89
C GLU A 63 -0.30 5.90 0.67
N SER A 64 -0.12 4.73 1.29
CA SER A 64 1.08 3.92 1.09
C SER A 64 1.24 3.49 -0.37
N ILE A 65 0.15 3.08 -1.03
CA ILE A 65 0.15 2.71 -2.45
C ILE A 65 0.48 3.93 -3.34
N PHE A 66 -0.06 5.11 -3.03
CA PHE A 66 0.17 6.31 -3.83
C PHE A 66 1.54 6.97 -3.60
N TRP A 67 2.04 6.96 -2.36
CA TRP A 67 3.12 7.86 -1.94
C TRP A 67 4.42 7.18 -1.50
N HIS A 68 4.40 5.89 -1.18
CA HIS A 68 5.63 5.17 -0.88
C HIS A 68 6.55 5.15 -2.13
N PRO A 69 7.87 5.39 -1.99
CA PRO A 69 8.79 5.48 -3.12
C PRO A 69 9.00 4.15 -3.87
N GLY A 70 8.71 3.03 -3.21
CA GLY A 70 8.74 1.71 -3.82
C GLY A 70 10.12 1.32 -4.34
N ASN A 71 10.14 0.54 -5.41
CA ASN A 71 11.32 0.34 -6.22
C ASN A 71 11.28 1.31 -7.41
N PRO A 72 12.06 2.41 -7.40
CA PRO A 72 12.03 3.41 -8.46
C PRO A 72 12.50 2.85 -9.82
N ASN A 73 13.29 1.76 -9.82
CA ASN A 73 13.76 1.12 -11.04
C ASN A 73 12.70 0.19 -11.67
N ASP A 74 11.72 -0.26 -10.89
CA ASP A 74 10.61 -1.10 -11.36
C ASP A 74 9.31 -0.75 -10.61
N PRO A 75 8.60 0.30 -11.06
CA PRO A 75 7.34 0.73 -10.45
C PRO A 75 6.14 -0.10 -10.91
N THR A 76 6.34 -1.18 -11.67
CA THR A 76 5.27 -1.92 -12.37
C THR A 76 4.15 -2.36 -11.43
N TRP A 77 4.49 -2.99 -10.31
CA TRP A 77 3.50 -3.47 -9.35
C TRP A 77 2.82 -2.34 -8.59
N GLN A 78 3.55 -1.25 -8.29
CA GLN A 78 2.95 -0.09 -7.65
C GLN A 78 1.89 0.55 -8.55
N ARG A 79 2.19 0.71 -9.84
CA ARG A 79 1.24 1.23 -10.83
C ARG A 79 -0.01 0.37 -10.93
N LYS A 80 0.15 -0.96 -10.91
CA LYS A 80 -1.00 -1.88 -10.91
C LYS A 80 -1.88 -1.69 -9.68
N CYS A 81 -1.31 -1.54 -8.48
CA CYS A 81 -2.09 -1.20 -7.28
C CYS A 81 -2.81 0.14 -7.43
N GLN A 82 -2.12 1.19 -7.91
CA GLN A 82 -2.70 2.52 -8.11
C GLN A 82 -3.86 2.48 -9.12
N GLN A 83 -3.68 1.82 -10.26
CA GLN A 83 -4.73 1.63 -11.26
C GLN A 83 -5.91 0.84 -10.71
N TRP A 84 -5.64 -0.23 -9.95
CA TRP A 84 -6.67 -1.03 -9.30
C TRP A 84 -7.55 -0.18 -8.38
N LEU A 85 -6.93 0.70 -7.58
CA LEU A 85 -7.62 1.65 -6.70
C LEU A 85 -8.45 2.66 -7.51
N LEU A 86 -7.85 3.30 -8.52
CA LEU A 86 -8.52 4.29 -9.35
C LEU A 86 -9.75 3.71 -10.08
N GLN A 87 -9.65 2.48 -10.59
CA GLN A 87 -10.76 1.78 -11.26
C GLN A 87 -11.94 1.49 -10.32
N ARG A 88 -11.70 1.43 -9.02
CA ARG A 88 -12.73 1.20 -7.98
C ARG A 88 -13.18 2.47 -7.28
N GLY A 89 -12.83 3.65 -7.84
CA GLY A 89 -13.29 4.94 -7.35
C GLY A 89 -12.47 5.53 -6.21
N TYR A 90 -11.39 4.88 -5.79
CA TYR A 90 -10.46 5.51 -4.85
C TYR A 90 -9.72 6.65 -5.57
N GLN A 91 -9.57 7.77 -4.87
CA GLN A 91 -8.86 8.93 -5.39
C GLN A 91 -7.43 8.95 -4.85
N ARG A 92 -6.54 9.60 -5.61
CA ARG A 92 -5.20 9.93 -5.13
C ARG A 92 -5.33 10.93 -3.96
N PRO A 93 -5.00 10.54 -2.71
CA PRO A 93 -5.09 11.45 -1.57
C PRO A 93 -3.96 12.49 -1.65
N PRO A 94 -4.08 13.68 -1.04
CA PRO A 94 -2.99 14.65 -0.97
C PRO A 94 -1.74 14.03 -0.32
N LEU A 95 -0.54 14.46 -0.72
CA LEU A 95 0.70 13.94 -0.12
C LEU A 95 0.82 14.35 1.36
N PRO A 96 0.77 13.40 2.31
CA PRO A 96 0.83 13.74 3.73
C PRO A 96 2.29 13.93 4.19
N GLU A 97 2.45 14.64 5.31
CA GLU A 97 3.76 15.12 5.78
C GLU A 97 4.75 13.99 6.10
N ASN A 98 4.26 12.86 6.62
CA ASN A 98 5.09 11.68 6.88
C ASN A 98 5.74 11.14 5.59
N PHE A 99 4.99 11.05 4.48
CA PHE A 99 5.54 10.63 3.20
C PHE A 99 6.44 11.69 2.59
N ARG A 100 6.13 12.98 2.74
CA ARG A 100 7.02 14.09 2.33
C ARG A 100 8.38 13.99 3.03
N SER A 101 8.36 13.92 4.36
CA SER A 101 9.56 13.82 5.20
C SER A 101 10.37 12.55 4.90
N MET A 102 9.71 11.40 4.76
CA MET A 102 10.35 10.14 4.40
C MET A 102 11.01 10.20 3.02
N ARG A 103 10.32 10.71 1.99
CA ARG A 103 10.87 10.82 0.64
C ARG A 103 12.09 11.75 0.62
N LYS A 104 12.01 12.88 1.33
CA LYS A 104 13.11 13.82 1.49
C LYS A 104 14.34 13.17 2.15
N SER A 105 14.14 12.36 3.21
CA SER A 105 15.27 11.71 3.90
C SER A 105 16.01 10.69 3.03
N PHE A 106 15.32 10.09 2.07
CA PHE A 106 15.89 9.14 1.11
C PHE A 106 16.32 9.79 -0.22
N GLY A 107 16.24 11.12 -0.35
CA GLY A 107 16.63 11.84 -1.56
C GLY A 107 15.66 11.69 -2.74
N PHE A 108 14.43 11.24 -2.50
CA PHE A 108 13.38 11.19 -3.52
C PHE A 108 12.66 12.54 -3.65
N PRO A 109 12.02 12.83 -4.81
CA PRO A 109 11.12 13.97 -4.95
C PRO A 109 10.07 13.96 -3.83
N SER A 110 9.93 15.07 -3.11
CA SER A 110 9.07 15.19 -1.92
C SER A 110 7.89 16.15 -2.11
N GLU A 111 7.78 16.81 -3.26
CA GLU A 111 6.62 17.62 -3.59
C GLU A 111 5.66 16.83 -4.48
N GLU A 112 4.35 16.94 -4.23
CA GLU A 112 3.32 16.21 -4.96
C GLU A 112 3.39 16.42 -6.48
N LYS A 113 3.63 17.66 -6.93
CA LYS A 113 3.80 18.02 -8.34
C LYS A 113 4.99 17.34 -9.02
N ASP A 114 6.00 16.96 -8.25
CA ASP A 114 7.24 16.33 -8.74
C ASP A 114 7.16 14.79 -8.70
N ILE A 115 6.00 14.26 -8.31
CA ILE A 115 5.71 12.82 -8.21
C ILE A 115 4.48 12.55 -9.08
N PRO A 116 4.60 12.42 -10.41
CA PRO A 116 3.46 12.02 -11.23
C PRO A 116 3.02 10.59 -10.89
N LEU A 117 1.77 10.24 -11.23
CA LEU A 117 1.40 8.83 -11.36
C LEU A 117 2.21 8.30 -12.56
N LEU A 118 3.27 7.56 -12.25
CA LEU A 118 4.26 7.09 -13.22
C LEU A 118 3.64 6.32 -14.37
#